data_AF-A0A7K4N569-F1
#
_entry.id   AF-A0A7K4N569-F1
#
_cell.length_a   1.000
_cell.length_b   1.000
_cell.length_c   1.000
_cell.angle_alpha   90.00
_cell.angle_beta   90.00
_cell.angle_gamma   90.00
#
_symmetry.space_group_name_H-M   'P 1'
#
loop_
_entity.id
_entity.type
_entity.pdbx_description
1 polymer ?
#
loop_
_entity_poly.entity_id
_entity_poly.type
_entity_poly.pdbx_seq_one_letter_code
_entity_poly.pdbx_strand_id
1 'polypeptide(L)'
;PRYDDSWERWNRTLKMLSTLGTRTVLRITLIRGYNDDEEMIPVFASLLQKSNAHFVEIKSYMHIGRSTNRLEHSDMLEMDEVRSFANKLAQENSDFTVMDESGISRIVILQNKKRFVDRFIPACC
;
A
#
# COMPACT_ATOMS: atom_id res chain seq x y z
N PRO A 1 0.37 18.19 11.97
CA PRO A 1 -0.40 17.23 12.80
C PRO A 1 -1.18 17.98 13.88
N ARG A 2 -2.39 17.56 14.25
CA ARG A 2 -3.24 18.28 15.23
C ARG A 2 -2.90 17.94 16.69
N TYR A 3 -2.22 16.82 16.92
CA TYR A 3 -1.78 16.33 18.23
C TYR A 3 -0.34 15.86 18.15
N ASP A 4 0.44 16.04 19.21
CA ASP A 4 1.87 15.66 19.26
C ASP A 4 2.07 14.14 19.21
N ASP A 5 1.10 13.37 19.73
CA ASP A 5 1.11 11.89 19.77
C ASP A 5 0.53 11.23 18.50
N SER A 6 0.32 12.00 17.42
CA SER A 6 -0.31 11.49 16.19
C SER A 6 0.42 10.27 15.60
N TRP A 7 1.76 10.25 15.65
CA TRP A 7 2.57 9.16 15.12
C TRP A 7 2.46 7.89 15.97
N GLU A 8 2.40 8.02 17.29
CA GLU A 8 2.23 6.89 18.20
C GLU A 8 0.87 6.24 18.00
N ARG A 9 -0.20 7.05 17.91
CA ARG A 9 -1.55 6.56 17.63
C ARG A 9 -1.63 5.83 16.30
N TRP A 10 -0.99 6.35 15.26
CA TRP A 10 -0.95 5.71 13.95
C TRP A 10 -0.29 4.34 14.01
N ASN A 11 0.87 4.22 14.69
CA ASN A 11 1.54 2.94 14.89
C ASN A 11 0.69 1.95 15.70
N ARG A 12 -0.08 2.43 16.70
CA ARG A 12 -1.03 1.59 17.44
C ARG A 12 -2.13 1.06 16.53
N THR A 13 -2.72 1.92 15.69
CA THR A 13 -3.73 1.50 14.71
C THR A 13 -3.18 0.50 13.71
N LEU A 14 -1.95 0.70 13.22
CA LEU A 14 -1.29 -0.23 12.30
C LEU A 14 -1.20 -1.63 12.92
N LYS A 15 -0.77 -1.74 14.18
CA LYS A 15 -0.73 -3.03 14.90
C LYS A 15 -2.13 -3.64 15.10
N MET A 16 -3.15 -2.82 15.35
CA MET A 16 -4.53 -3.30 15.50
C MET A 16 -5.06 -3.96 14.22
N LEU A 17 -4.65 -3.52 13.02
CA LEU A 17 -5.08 -4.15 11.75
C LEU A 17 -4.79 -5.66 11.71
N SER A 18 -3.73 -6.10 12.39
CA SER A 18 -3.32 -7.51 12.44
C SER A 18 -4.29 -8.40 13.23
N THR A 19 -5.10 -7.83 14.12
CA THR A 19 -5.96 -8.59 15.05
C THR A 19 -7.46 -8.45 14.74
N LEU A 20 -7.86 -7.52 13.87
CA LEU A 20 -9.27 -7.31 13.54
C LEU A 20 -9.87 -8.52 12.81
N GLY A 21 -11.02 -9.03 13.25
CA GLY A 21 -11.76 -10.14 12.60
C GLY A 21 -12.46 -9.78 11.29
N THR A 22 -11.96 -8.80 10.54
CA THR A 22 -12.50 -8.36 9.25
C THR A 22 -11.41 -8.29 8.18
N ARG A 23 -11.80 -8.23 6.91
CA ARG A 23 -10.87 -8.03 5.80
C ARG A 23 -10.22 -6.65 5.93
N THR A 24 -8.90 -6.61 5.84
CA THR A 24 -8.09 -5.41 6.04
C THR A 24 -7.25 -5.13 4.82
N VAL A 25 -7.17 -3.84 4.46
CA VAL A 25 -6.38 -3.35 3.34
C VAL A 25 -5.50 -2.22 3.83
N LEU A 26 -4.22 -2.27 3.49
CA LEU A 26 -3.29 -1.16 3.68
C LEU A 26 -3.02 -0.50 2.33
N ARG A 27 -3.32 0.79 2.18
CA ARG A 27 -3.07 1.54 0.94
C ARG A 27 -1.83 2.41 1.10
N ILE A 28 -0.89 2.26 0.18
CA ILE A 28 0.30 3.09 0.03
C ILE A 28 0.10 3.92 -1.24
N THR A 29 0.23 5.24 -1.11
CA THR A 29 0.23 6.15 -2.25
C THR A 29 1.66 6.57 -2.54
N LEU A 30 2.17 6.17 -3.71
CA LEU A 30 3.49 6.53 -4.19
C LEU A 30 3.45 7.88 -4.89
N ILE A 31 4.44 8.72 -4.62
CA ILE A 31 4.63 10.03 -5.21
C ILE A 31 6.11 10.13 -5.59
N ARG A 32 6.39 10.49 -6.84
CA ARG A 32 7.75 10.57 -7.37
C ARG A 32 8.58 11.59 -6.58
N GLY A 33 9.79 11.20 -6.17
CA GLY A 33 10.72 12.05 -5.43
C GLY A 33 10.36 12.27 -3.96
N TYR A 34 9.34 11.56 -3.45
CA TYR A 34 8.94 11.63 -2.04
C TYR A 34 9.05 10.30 -1.32
N ASN A 35 8.56 9.22 -1.93
CA ASN A 35 8.49 7.91 -1.26
C ASN A 35 8.58 6.71 -2.22
N ASP A 36 9.10 6.92 -3.43
CA ASP A 36 9.31 5.89 -4.45
C ASP A 36 10.75 5.36 -4.52
N ASP A 37 11.66 5.89 -3.70
CA ASP A 37 13.06 5.47 -3.64
C ASP A 37 13.25 4.06 -3.05
N GLU A 38 14.33 3.39 -3.44
CA GLU A 38 14.66 2.04 -2.95
C GLU A 38 14.88 1.97 -1.44
N GLU A 39 15.37 3.06 -0.82
CA GLU A 39 15.57 3.15 0.63
C GLU A 39 14.24 3.03 1.41
N MET A 40 13.11 3.30 0.75
CA MET A 40 11.78 3.19 1.35
C MET A 40 11.26 1.75 1.36
N ILE A 41 11.80 0.85 0.54
CA ILE A 41 11.40 -0.56 0.46
C ILE A 41 11.47 -1.26 1.83
N PRO A 42 12.59 -1.25 2.58
CA PRO A 42 12.65 -1.88 3.91
C PRO A 42 11.72 -1.22 4.91
N VAL A 43 11.49 0.10 4.80
CA VAL A 43 10.55 0.84 5.65
C VAL A 43 9.13 0.33 5.42
N PHE A 44 8.69 0.26 4.17
CA PHE A 44 7.37 -0.27 3.83
C PHE A 44 7.24 -1.75 4.17
N ALA A 45 8.28 -2.57 3.96
CA ALA A 45 8.28 -3.98 4.34
C ALA A 45 8.01 -4.15 5.84
N SER A 46 8.65 -3.34 6.69
CA SER A 46 8.39 -3.31 8.14
C SER A 46 6.95 -2.90 8.48
N LEU A 47 6.38 -1.93 7.75
CA LEU A 47 4.98 -1.53 7.93
C LEU A 47 4.01 -2.65 7.56
N LEU A 48 4.26 -3.34 6.45
CA LEU A 48 3.48 -4.49 6.00
C LEU A 48 3.49 -5.61 7.05
N GLN A 49 4.67 -5.94 7.58
CA GLN A 49 4.82 -6.93 8.67
C GLN A 49 4.03 -6.53 9.92
N LYS A 50 4.13 -5.27 10.37
CA LYS A 50 3.38 -4.78 11.54
C LYS A 50 1.87 -4.80 11.32
N SER A 51 1.42 -4.50 10.10
CA SER A 51 -0.01 -4.45 9.78
C SER A 51 -0.63 -5.84 9.68
N ASN A 52 0.13 -6.83 9.17
CA ASN A 52 -0.38 -8.15 8.76
C ASN A 52 -1.74 -8.04 8.06
N ALA A 53 -1.88 -7.05 7.19
CA ALA A 53 -3.10 -6.80 6.43
C ALA A 53 -3.33 -7.92 5.42
N HIS A 54 -4.59 -8.16 5.03
CA HIS A 54 -4.92 -9.19 4.04
C HIS A 54 -4.47 -8.79 2.63
N PHE A 55 -4.63 -7.51 2.30
CA PHE A 55 -4.23 -6.92 1.02
C PHE A 55 -3.44 -5.64 1.23
N VAL A 56 -2.55 -5.35 0.28
CA VAL A 56 -1.82 -4.08 0.20
C VAL A 56 -2.02 -3.48 -1.16
N GLU A 57 -2.49 -2.24 -1.21
CA GLU A 57 -2.70 -1.50 -2.44
C GLU A 57 -1.57 -0.49 -2.62
N ILE A 58 -0.76 -0.65 -3.65
CA ILE A 58 0.32 0.26 -4.01
C ILE A 58 -0.16 1.04 -5.22
N LYS A 59 -0.46 2.32 -5.01
CA LYS A 59 -1.11 3.17 -6.01
C LYS A 59 -0.28 4.41 -6.28
N SER A 60 -0.08 4.76 -7.54
CA SER A 60 0.46 6.08 -7.88
C SER A 60 -0.49 7.19 -7.44
N TYR A 61 0.07 8.28 -6.95
CA TYR A 61 -0.62 9.56 -6.90
C TYR A 61 -1.21 9.88 -8.27
N MET A 62 -2.41 10.46 -8.29
CA MET A 62 -3.09 10.90 -9.51
C MET A 62 -3.35 12.39 -9.37
N HIS A 63 -2.95 13.16 -10.38
CA HIS A 63 -3.14 14.60 -10.41
C HIS A 63 -4.60 14.98 -10.72
N ILE A 64 -5.49 14.82 -9.73
CA ILE A 64 -6.94 15.03 -9.85
C ILE A 64 -7.47 15.76 -8.61
N GLY A 65 -8.31 16.78 -8.80
CA GLY A 65 -9.02 17.47 -7.71
C GLY A 65 -8.16 18.49 -6.96
N ARG A 66 -8.32 18.60 -5.63
CA ARG A 66 -7.63 19.60 -4.78
C ARG A 66 -6.10 19.42 -4.68
N SER A 67 -5.54 18.34 -5.25
CA SER A 67 -4.11 18.04 -5.19
C SER A 67 -3.28 18.81 -6.23
N THR A 68 -3.91 19.40 -7.24
CA THR A 68 -3.26 20.24 -8.25
C THR A 68 -2.60 21.50 -7.68
N ASN A 69 -2.96 21.90 -6.46
CA ASN A 69 -2.41 23.08 -5.81
C ASN A 69 -1.06 22.84 -5.12
N ARG A 70 -0.59 21.58 -5.03
CA ARG A 70 0.58 21.20 -4.21
C ARG A 70 1.54 20.22 -4.87
N LEU A 71 1.08 19.45 -5.86
CA LEU A 71 1.87 18.45 -6.56
C LEU A 71 1.62 18.60 -8.06
N GLU A 72 2.66 18.40 -8.84
CA GLU A 72 2.63 18.51 -10.30
C GLU A 72 2.21 17.18 -10.95
N HIS A 73 1.95 17.22 -12.26
CA HIS A 73 1.66 16.02 -13.03
C HIS A 73 2.87 15.08 -13.13
N SER A 74 4.08 15.64 -13.14
CA SER A 74 5.37 14.95 -13.12
C SER A 74 5.58 14.08 -11.87
N ASP A 75 4.89 14.41 -10.77
CA ASP A 75 4.97 13.65 -9.50
C ASP A 75 4.23 12.31 -9.56
N MET A 76 3.50 12.05 -10.65
CA MET A 76 2.80 10.80 -10.91
C MET A 76 3.79 9.74 -11.44
N LEU A 77 3.71 8.53 -10.89
CA LEU A 77 4.46 7.38 -11.38
C LEU A 77 3.72 6.72 -12.53
N GLU A 78 4.46 6.24 -13.52
CA GLU A 78 3.94 5.36 -14.56
C GLU A 78 3.68 3.95 -14.02
N MET A 79 2.85 3.19 -14.73
CA MET A 79 2.44 1.85 -14.27
C MET A 79 3.63 0.91 -14.06
N ASP A 80 4.63 0.98 -14.94
CA ASP A 80 5.82 0.12 -14.85
C ASP A 80 6.67 0.44 -13.61
N GLU A 81 6.68 1.70 -13.17
CA GLU A 81 7.38 2.12 -11.95
C GLU A 81 6.66 1.60 -10.70
N VAL A 82 5.33 1.70 -10.67
CA VAL A 82 4.50 1.10 -9.61
C VAL A 82 4.70 -0.41 -9.55
N ARG A 83 4.75 -1.09 -10.71
CA ARG A 83 4.99 -2.54 -10.80
C ARG A 83 6.38 -2.90 -10.29
N SER A 84 7.41 -2.17 -10.71
CA SER A 84 8.79 -2.36 -10.24
C SER A 84 8.88 -2.23 -8.72
N PHE A 85 8.28 -1.17 -8.17
CA PHE A 85 8.25 -0.94 -6.72
C PHE A 85 7.53 -2.07 -5.98
N ALA A 86 6.34 -2.47 -6.46
CA ALA A 86 5.56 -3.54 -5.86
C ALA A 86 6.30 -4.88 -5.86
N ASN A 87 7.02 -5.20 -6.95
CA ASN A 87 7.83 -6.41 -7.07
C ASN A 87 9.00 -6.40 -6.09
N LYS A 88 9.74 -5.29 -6.00
CA LYS A 88 10.83 -5.14 -5.01
C LYS A 88 10.31 -5.29 -3.58
N LEU A 89 9.16 -4.69 -3.27
CA LEU A 89 8.54 -4.81 -1.95
C LEU A 89 8.10 -6.25 -1.63
N ALA A 90 7.55 -6.98 -2.61
CA ALA A 90 7.18 -8.39 -2.44
C ALA A 90 8.40 -9.32 -2.34
N GLN A 91 9.52 -8.96 -2.96
CA GLN A 91 10.80 -9.67 -2.80
C GLN A 91 11.37 -9.48 -1.39
N GLU A 92 11.37 -8.24 -0.88
CA GLU A 92 11.82 -7.92 0.48
C GLU A 92 10.92 -8.56 1.55
N ASN A 93 9.60 -8.60 1.30
CA ASN A 93 8.64 -9.21 2.21
C ASN A 93 7.96 -10.43 1.59
N SER A 94 8.60 -11.57 1.77
CA SER A 94 8.12 -12.87 1.28
C SER A 94 6.77 -13.32 1.86
N ASP A 95 6.15 -12.60 2.79
CA ASP A 95 4.78 -12.88 3.26
C ASP A 95 3.72 -12.42 2.27
N PHE A 96 4.07 -11.51 1.35
CA PHE A 96 3.16 -10.95 0.37
C PHE A 96 3.53 -11.43 -1.05
N THR A 97 2.54 -11.45 -1.93
CA THR A 97 2.74 -11.77 -3.35
C THR A 97 1.86 -10.88 -4.20
N VAL A 98 2.29 -10.58 -5.43
CA VAL A 98 1.48 -9.79 -6.38
C VAL A 98 0.26 -10.60 -6.78
N MET A 99 -0.93 -10.05 -6.56
CA MET A 99 -2.21 -10.70 -6.82
C MET A 99 -2.85 -10.17 -8.11
N ASP A 100 -2.85 -8.85 -8.30
CA ASP A 100 -3.46 -8.22 -9.47
C ASP A 100 -2.93 -6.80 -9.68
N GLU A 101 -3.24 -6.23 -10.84
CA GLU A 101 -2.93 -4.86 -11.18
C GLU A 101 -4.02 -4.19 -12.02
N SER A 102 -4.01 -2.86 -12.06
CA SER A 102 -4.84 -2.08 -12.97
C SER A 102 -4.04 -0.91 -13.55
N GLY A 103 -3.73 -0.99 -14.84
CA GLY A 103 -3.01 0.05 -15.56
C GLY A 103 -3.74 1.40 -15.58
N ILE A 104 -5.08 1.37 -15.72
CA ILE A 104 -5.91 2.59 -15.75
C ILE A 104 -5.80 3.37 -14.43
N SER A 105 -5.73 2.65 -13.30
CA SER A 105 -5.65 3.25 -11.97
C SER A 105 -4.24 3.33 -11.40
N ARG A 106 -3.23 2.89 -12.17
CA ARG A 106 -1.81 2.81 -11.78
C ARG A 106 -1.64 2.20 -10.39
N ILE A 107 -2.20 1.01 -10.21
CA ILE A 107 -2.26 0.32 -8.92
C ILE A 107 -1.85 -1.14 -9.07
N VAL A 108 -1.09 -1.64 -8.09
CA VAL A 108 -0.75 -3.05 -7.90
C VAL A 108 -1.25 -3.49 -6.54
N ILE A 109 -1.83 -4.69 -6.47
CA ILE A 109 -2.36 -5.28 -5.25
C ILE A 109 -1.49 -6.46 -4.84
N LEU A 110 -1.00 -6.43 -3.61
CA LEU A 110 -0.36 -7.57 -2.97
C LEU A 110 -1.35 -8.31 -2.07
N GLN A 111 -1.26 -9.63 -2.04
CA GLN A 111 -2.03 -10.49 -1.14
C GLN A 111 -1.11 -11.15 -0.11
N ASN A 112 -1.59 -11.20 1.13
CA ASN A 112 -0.88 -11.84 2.22
C ASN A 112 -1.05 -13.37 2.18
N LYS A 113 0.07 -14.09 2.18
CA LYS A 113 0.12 -15.56 2.17
C LYS A 113 -0.07 -16.16 3.56
N LYS A 114 0.33 -15.47 4.63
CA LYS A 114 0.18 -15.94 6.02
C LYS A 114 -1.24 -15.76 6.54
N ARG A 115 -1.87 -14.66 6.17
CA ARG A 115 -3.24 -14.30 6.55
C ARG A 115 -4.13 -14.27 5.32
N PHE A 116 -4.21 -15.41 4.65
CA PHE A 116 -4.92 -15.54 3.39
C PHE A 116 -6.43 -15.42 3.59
N VAL A 117 -7.07 -14.67 2.69
CA VAL A 117 -8.53 -14.67 2.48
C VAL A 117 -8.79 -14.59 0.98
N ASP A 118 -9.87 -15.20 0.52
CA ASP A 118 -10.25 -15.16 -0.88
C ASP A 118 -10.43 -13.74 -1.39
N ARG A 119 -9.99 -13.50 -2.62
CA ARG A 119 -10.16 -12.20 -3.29
C ARG A 119 -11.63 -11.81 -3.37
N PHE A 120 -12.47 -12.75 -3.77
CA PHE A 120 -13.91 -12.54 -3.90
C PHE A 120 -14.62 -12.81 -2.57
N ILE A 121 -15.66 -12.03 -2.29
CA ILE A 121 -16.61 -12.37 -1.25
C ILE A 121 -17.68 -13.20 -1.94
N PRO A 122 -17.90 -14.47 -1.56
CA PRO A 122 -18.98 -15.24 -2.14
C PRO A 122 -20.29 -14.47 -1.90
N ALA A 123 -21.01 -14.18 -2.98
CA ALA A 123 -22.39 -13.77 -2.84
C ALA A 123 -23.12 -14.99 -2.24
N CYS A 124 -23.75 -14.82 -1.07
CA CYS A 124 -24.61 -15.88 -0.54
C CYS A 124 -25.69 -16.19 -1.59
N CYS A 125 -25.70 -17.42 -2.07
CA CYS A 125 -26.88 -18.04 -2.68
C CYS A 125 -27.73 -18.67 -1.58
#